data_AF-A0A530AFM2-F1
#
_entry.id   AF-A0A530AFM2-F1
#
_cell.length_a   1.000
_cell.length_b   1.000
_cell.length_c   1.000
_cell.angle_alpha   90.00
_cell.angle_beta   90.00
_cell.angle_gamma   90.00
#
_symmetry.space_group_name_H-M   'P 1'
#
loop_
_entity.id
_entity.type
_entity.pdbx_description
1 polymer ?
#
loop_
_entity_poly.entity_id
_entity_poly.type
_entity_poly.pdbx_seq_one_letter_code
_entity_poly.pdbx_strand_id
1 'polypeptide(L)'
;DQVVAYSSVRQRTADRLAENWRTIPHVFQALEVDFTAIDTVRKLQKDAFKAEHGLSLTFLPFITKAISVVLREYPEINARTDGTRLIRCADINIGIAV
;
A
#
# COMPACT_ATOMS: atom_id res chain seq x y z
N ASP A 1 -18.37 30.60 -12.43
CA ASP A 1 -17.61 29.53 -11.72
C ASP A 1 -17.82 29.61 -10.22
N GLN A 2 -17.73 28.47 -9.53
CA GLN A 2 -17.82 28.39 -8.07
C GLN A 2 -16.42 28.16 -7.48
N VAL A 3 -16.01 29.04 -6.56
CA VAL A 3 -14.75 28.90 -5.83
C VAL A 3 -15.03 28.25 -4.48
N VAL A 4 -14.39 27.11 -4.20
CA VAL A 4 -14.51 26.38 -2.93
C VAL A 4 -13.14 26.32 -2.26
N ALA A 5 -13.02 26.92 -1.07
CA ALA A 5 -11.80 26.88 -0.29
C ALA A 5 -11.51 25.46 0.24
N TYR A 6 -10.23 25.11 0.31
CA TYR A 6 -9.81 23.84 0.91
C TYR A 6 -9.92 23.89 2.43
N SER A 7 -10.27 22.75 3.02
CA SER A 7 -10.03 22.54 4.45
C SER A 7 -8.52 22.49 4.72
N SER A 8 -8.11 22.77 5.96
CA SER A 8 -6.69 22.74 6.35
C SER A 8 -6.02 21.38 6.08
N VAL A 9 -6.75 20.27 6.31
CA VAL A 9 -6.28 18.91 5.99
C VAL A 9 -6.07 18.76 4.49
N ARG A 10 -7.06 19.16 3.68
CA ARG A 10 -6.97 19.06 2.22
C ARG A 10 -5.83 19.90 1.65
N GLN A 11 -5.63 21.10 2.18
CA GLN A 11 -4.52 21.97 1.79
C GLN A 11 -3.17 21.28 2.05
N ARG A 12 -2.94 20.79 3.28
CA ARG A 12 -1.67 20.12 3.64
C ARG A 12 -1.41 18.85 2.84
N THR A 13 -2.44 18.07 2.56
CA THR A 13 -2.32 16.88 1.70
C THR A 13 -1.93 17.26 0.28
N ALA A 14 -2.55 18.32 -0.28
CA ALA A 14 -2.22 18.81 -1.60
C ALA A 14 -0.77 19.33 -1.68
N ASP A 15 -0.32 20.10 -0.68
CA ASP A 15 1.04 20.63 -0.63
C ASP A 15 2.08 19.50 -0.57
N ARG A 16 1.86 18.48 0.28
CA ARG A 16 2.74 17.30 0.38
C ARG A 16 2.77 16.48 -0.89
N LEU A 17 1.62 16.29 -1.54
CA LEU A 17 1.53 15.54 -2.79
C LEU A 17 2.29 16.27 -3.91
N ALA A 18 2.10 17.58 -4.03
CA ALA A 18 2.81 18.40 -5.01
C ALA A 18 4.33 18.35 -4.81
N GLU A 19 4.80 18.39 -3.55
CA GLU A 19 6.22 18.25 -3.24
C GLU A 19 6.77 16.87 -3.62
N ASN A 20 6.02 15.80 -3.34
CA ASN A 20 6.42 14.43 -3.70
C ASN A 20 6.67 14.30 -5.21
N TRP A 21 5.73 14.79 -6.03
CA TRP A 21 5.83 14.73 -7.49
C TRP A 21 7.00 15.54 -8.07
N ARG A 22 7.41 16.61 -7.40
CA ARG A 22 8.55 17.44 -7.84
C ARG A 22 9.90 16.82 -7.47
N THR A 23 9.97 16.16 -6.32
CA THR A 23 11.24 15.70 -5.72
C THR A 23 11.63 14.30 -6.15
N ILE A 24 10.66 13.40 -6.37
CA ILE A 24 10.93 12.01 -6.68
C ILE A 24 10.79 11.76 -8.19
N PRO A 25 11.79 11.18 -8.87
CA PRO A 25 11.64 10.72 -10.24
C PRO A 25 10.78 9.45 -10.27
N HIS A 26 9.50 9.60 -10.58
CA HIS A 26 8.54 8.49 -10.60
C HIS A 26 8.64 7.70 -11.91
N VAL A 27 8.72 6.38 -11.78
CA VAL A 27 8.59 5.43 -12.90
C VAL A 27 7.47 4.46 -12.57
N PHE A 28 6.67 4.12 -13.57
CA PHE A 28 5.53 3.21 -13.43
C PHE A 28 5.78 1.90 -14.17
N GLN A 29 5.46 0.79 -13.53
CA GLN A 29 5.47 -0.55 -14.12
C GLN A 29 4.14 -1.24 -13.79
N ALA A 30 3.60 -1.96 -14.76
CA ALA A 30 2.37 -2.74 -14.61
C ALA A 30 2.63 -4.20 -14.99
N LEU A 31 2.02 -5.10 -14.23
CA LEU A 31 2.08 -6.54 -14.43
C LEU A 31 0.68 -7.12 -14.21
N GLU A 32 0.32 -8.11 -15.00
CA GLU A 32 -0.89 -8.90 -14.79
C GLU A 32 -0.58 -10.08 -13.87
N VAL A 33 -1.48 -10.37 -12.94
CA VAL A 33 -1.33 -11.44 -11.96
C VAL A 33 -2.63 -12.23 -11.90
N ASP A 34 -2.53 -13.56 -11.97
CA ASP A 34 -3.67 -14.45 -11.84
C ASP A 34 -4.04 -14.67 -10.37
N PHE A 35 -5.29 -14.34 -10.02
CA PHE A 35 -5.85 -14.46 -8.67
C PHE A 35 -6.72 -15.71 -8.48
N THR A 36 -6.84 -16.58 -9.49
CA THR A 36 -7.74 -17.75 -9.48
C THR A 36 -7.53 -18.66 -8.25
N ALA A 37 -6.27 -18.94 -7.91
CA ALA A 37 -5.94 -19.76 -6.75
C ALA A 37 -6.33 -19.07 -5.43
N ILE A 38 -6.07 -17.76 -5.31
CA ILE A 38 -6.42 -16.97 -4.12
C ILE A 38 -7.94 -16.89 -3.95
N ASP A 39 -8.68 -16.65 -5.03
CA ASP A 39 -10.14 -16.57 -4.97
C ASP A 39 -10.79 -17.90 -4.59
N THR A 40 -10.23 -19.01 -5.07
CA THR A 40 -10.65 -20.35 -4.65
C THR A 40 -10.51 -20.54 -3.13
N VAL A 41 -9.33 -20.26 -2.58
CA VAL A 41 -9.07 -20.37 -1.13
C VAL A 41 -9.97 -19.42 -0.34
N ARG A 42 -10.09 -18.16 -0.79
CA ARG A 42 -10.93 -17.16 -0.14
C ARG A 42 -12.39 -17.59 -0.11
N LYS A 43 -12.93 -18.12 -1.21
CA LYS A 43 -14.33 -18.60 -1.28
C LYS A 43 -14.59 -19.77 -0.33
N LEU A 44 -13.62 -20.66 -0.15
CA LEU A 44 -13.73 -21.79 0.79
C LEU A 44 -13.69 -21.34 2.25
N GLN A 45 -12.91 -20.31 2.57
CA GLN A 45 -12.65 -19.90 3.96
C GLN A 45 -13.46 -18.68 4.44
N LYS A 46 -14.05 -17.89 3.54
CA LYS A 46 -14.69 -16.61 3.87
C LYS A 46 -15.79 -16.72 4.94
N ASP A 47 -16.59 -17.78 4.93
CA ASP A 47 -17.77 -17.90 5.78
C ASP A 47 -17.34 -18.33 7.19
N ALA A 48 -16.41 -19.28 7.29
CA ALA A 48 -15.77 -19.66 8.55
C ALA A 48 -15.02 -18.49 9.18
N PHE A 49 -14.20 -17.77 8.39
CA PHE A 49 -13.48 -16.58 8.85
C PHE A 49 -14.42 -15.49 9.36
N LYS A 50 -15.54 -15.26 8.67
CA LYS A 50 -16.55 -14.29 9.10
C LYS A 50 -17.27 -14.71 10.38
N ALA A 51 -17.55 -16.00 10.54
CA ALA A 51 -18.14 -16.53 11.77
C ALA A 51 -17.18 -16.40 12.97
N GLU A 52 -15.88 -16.64 12.76
CA GLU A 52 -14.87 -16.59 13.81
C GLU A 52 -14.48 -15.16 14.21
N HIS A 53 -14.24 -14.28 13.23
CA HIS A 53 -13.67 -12.95 13.48
C HIS A 53 -14.66 -11.78 13.31
N GLY A 54 -15.88 -12.04 12.83
CA GLY A 54 -16.88 -11.00 12.57
C GLY A 54 -16.55 -10.07 11.39
N LEU A 55 -15.46 -10.33 10.66
CA LEU A 55 -14.96 -9.53 9.55
C LEU A 55 -15.00 -10.32 8.25
N SER A 56 -15.17 -9.63 7.12
CA SER A 56 -15.17 -10.30 5.81
C SER A 56 -13.75 -10.56 5.32
N LEU A 57 -13.48 -11.77 4.83
CA LEU A 57 -12.20 -12.10 4.21
C LEU A 57 -12.10 -11.51 2.79
N THR A 58 -11.31 -10.43 2.66
CA THR A 58 -11.03 -9.76 1.38
C THR A 58 -9.72 -10.26 0.76
N PHE A 59 -9.33 -9.71 -0.40
CA PHE A 59 -8.04 -10.01 -1.04
C PHE A 59 -6.86 -9.29 -0.38
N LEU A 60 -7.13 -8.18 0.33
CA LEU A 60 -6.10 -7.30 0.88
C LEU A 60 -5.14 -8.02 1.84
N PRO A 61 -5.59 -8.89 2.78
CA PRO A 61 -4.68 -9.64 3.64
C PRO A 61 -3.69 -10.53 2.88
N PHE A 62 -4.12 -11.14 1.76
CA PHE A 62 -3.24 -11.97 0.93
C PHE A 62 -2.14 -11.12 0.28
N ILE A 63 -2.51 -9.97 -0.28
CA ILE A 63 -1.59 -9.03 -0.91
C ILE A 63 -0.62 -8.45 0.13
N THR A 64 -1.13 -7.95 1.26
CA THR A 64 -0.31 -7.39 2.34
C THR A 64 0.65 -8.43 2.90
N LYS A 65 0.21 -9.68 3.07
CA LYS A 65 1.09 -10.77 3.52
C LYS A 65 2.18 -11.06 2.50
N ALA A 66 1.86 -11.16 1.22
CA ALA A 66 2.85 -11.39 0.16
C ALA A 66 3.91 -10.27 0.14
N ILE A 67 3.48 -9.00 0.15
CA ILE A 67 4.37 -7.84 0.22
C ILE A 67 5.26 -7.88 1.47
N SER A 68 4.70 -8.24 2.64
CA SER A 68 5.47 -8.31 3.90
C SER A 68 6.57 -9.38 3.92
N VAL A 69 6.48 -10.39 3.05
CA VAL A 69 7.51 -11.42 2.89
C VAL A 69 8.57 -10.90 1.92
N VAL A 70 8.16 -10.43 0.75
CA VAL A 70 9.05 -9.94 -0.31
C VAL A 70 9.90 -8.75 0.15
N LEU A 71 9.35 -7.82 0.93
CA LEU A 71 10.10 -6.65 1.42
C LEU A 71 11.27 -7.02 2.35
N ARG A 72 11.30 -8.23 2.94
CA ARG A 72 12.48 -8.72 3.68
C ARG A 72 13.59 -9.21 2.76
N GLU A 73 13.22 -9.80 1.62
CA GLU A 73 14.16 -10.30 0.62
C GLU A 73 14.75 -9.17 -0.23
N TYR A 74 13.98 -8.09 -0.44
CA TYR A 74 14.37 -6.91 -1.22
C TYR A 74 14.38 -5.63 -0.35
N PRO A 75 15.35 -5.47 0.56
CA PRO A 75 15.40 -4.37 1.51
C PRO A 75 15.60 -3.00 0.87
N GLU A 76 16.05 -2.93 -0.38
CA GLU A 76 16.16 -1.68 -1.15
C GLU A 76 14.79 -1.04 -1.41
N ILE A 77 13.74 -1.86 -1.54
CA ILE A 77 12.36 -1.39 -1.72
C ILE A 77 11.81 -0.84 -0.39
N ASN A 78 12.19 -1.44 0.74
CA ASN A 78 11.84 -0.97 2.08
C ASN A 78 12.86 0.05 2.63
N ALA A 79 13.17 1.08 1.84
CA ALA A 79 14.15 2.09 2.19
C ALA A 79 13.65 3.51 1.94
N ARG A 80 14.29 4.48 2.59
CA ARG A 80 14.09 5.92 2.35
C ARG A 80 15.41 6.58 2.00
N THR A 81 15.37 7.65 1.23
CA THR A 81 16.56 8.45 0.91
C THR A 81 16.51 9.79 1.65
N ASP A 82 17.66 10.27 2.11
CA ASP A 82 17.85 11.64 2.61
C ASP A 82 18.46 12.59 1.56
N GLY A 83 18.57 12.12 0.31
CA GLY A 83 19.22 12.83 -0.80
C GLY A 83 20.70 12.50 -0.97
N THR A 84 21.36 11.99 0.07
CA THR A 84 22.79 11.61 0.04
C THR A 84 23.04 10.15 0.36
N ARG A 85 22.13 9.53 1.11
CA ARG A 85 22.24 8.17 1.63
C ARG A 85 20.91 7.45 1.48
N LEU A 86 21.01 6.15 1.23
CA LEU A 86 19.87 5.23 1.30
C LEU A 86 19.81 4.61 2.71
N ILE A 87 18.69 4.77 3.38
CA ILE A 87 18.43 4.25 4.72
C ILE A 87 17.46 3.08 4.59
N ARG A 88 17.95 1.85 4.78
CA ARG A 88 17.12 0.64 4.82
C ARG A 88 16.35 0.59 6.14
N CYS A 89 15.06 0.35 6.07
CA CYS A 89 14.19 0.25 7.24
C CYS A 89 14.19 -1.20 7.76
N ALA A 90 14.46 -1.38 9.06
CA ALA A 90 14.42 -2.70 9.69
C ALA A 90 12.98 -3.23 9.84
N ASP A 91 12.06 -2.36 10.26
CA ASP A 91 10.65 -2.69 10.37
C ASP A 91 9.93 -2.56 9.02
N ILE A 92 8.95 -3.45 8.80
CA ILE A 92 8.06 -3.41 7.63
C ILE A 92 6.73 -2.84 8.08
N ASN A 93 6.51 -1.57 7.75
CA ASN A 93 5.27 -0.84 8.02
C ASN A 93 4.58 -0.53 6.69
N ILE A 94 3.45 -1.20 6.42
CA ILE A 94 2.72 -1.07 5.15
C ILE A 94 1.56 -0.08 5.32
N GLY A 95 1.62 1.06 4.65
CA GLY A 95 0.52 2.03 4.60
C GLY A 95 -0.61 1.54 3.70
N ILE A 96 -1.85 1.54 4.20
CA ILE A 96 -3.05 1.14 3.47
C ILE A 96 -3.98 2.35 3.39
N ALA A 97 -4.35 2.75 2.17
CA ALA A 97 -5.38 3.77 1.95
C ALA A 97 -6.77 3.17 2.21
N VAL A 98 -7.59 3.89 3.00
CA VAL A 98 -8.96 3.51 3.40
C VAL A 98 -9.92 4.61 2.97
#